data_AF-A0A959SVK6-F1
#
_entry.id   AF-A0A959SVK6-F1
#
_cell.length_a   1.000
_cell.length_b   1.000
_cell.length_c   1.000
_cell.angle_alpha   90.00
_cell.angle_beta   90.00
_cell.angle_gamma   90.00
#
_symmetry.space_group_name_H-M   'P 1'
#
loop_
_entity.id
_entity.type
_entity.pdbx_description
1 polymer ?
#
loop_
_entity_poly.entity_id
_entity_poly.type
_entity_poly.pdbx_seq_one_letter_code
_entity_poly.pdbx_strand_id
1 'polypeptide(L)'
;MLTRKNKKKVRQISFILMLTAFLLSMGIILFKWLSPSKTRFVRYPEFGITIPENYAIHGIDVSKYQQQIDWDEVKRMRVKNVQIGFSFIKATEGTQKKDPEFKRNWKKSRLAGIHRGAYHFFIASKDGTQQARYFIKHVELESGDLPPVLDVEQLNGAGPMQLRTEVKEWLQEVERHYGVKPIIYTNVDFYHRYLGEAFDAYPLWVAHYYREKDPSIKREWLFWQHSDRGRVNGINHLVDFNVFNGDSVQLKKLLIP
;
A
#
# COMPACT_ATOMS: atom_id res chain seq x y z
N MET A 1 41.91 -0.65 -57.22
CA MET A 1 42.77 -0.29 -56.06
C MET A 1 42.28 1.06 -55.52
N LEU A 2 41.61 1.12 -54.36
CA LEU A 2 41.09 2.39 -53.83
C LEU A 2 42.23 3.34 -53.41
N THR A 3 42.21 4.59 -53.88
CA THR A 3 43.20 5.62 -53.56
C THR A 3 43.28 5.89 -52.04
N ARG A 4 44.44 6.31 -51.52
CA ARG A 4 44.67 6.59 -50.09
C ARG A 4 43.63 7.55 -49.48
N LYS A 5 43.14 8.51 -50.29
CA LYS A 5 42.07 9.45 -49.94
C LYS A 5 40.70 8.76 -49.75
N ASN A 6 40.39 7.76 -50.58
CA ASN A 6 39.17 6.96 -50.45
C ASN A 6 39.21 6.03 -49.23
N LYS A 7 40.38 5.45 -48.90
CA LYS A 7 40.54 4.64 -47.67
C LYS A 7 40.33 5.45 -46.38
N LYS A 8 40.76 6.72 -46.36
CA LYS A 8 40.54 7.64 -45.21
C LYS A 8 39.05 8.01 -45.07
N LYS A 9 38.37 8.31 -46.17
CA LYS A 9 36.91 8.56 -46.18
C LYS A 9 36.12 7.35 -45.70
N VAL A 10 36.44 6.14 -46.17
CA VAL A 10 35.77 4.91 -45.74
C VAL A 10 35.96 4.68 -44.23
N ARG A 11 37.19 4.82 -43.70
CA ARG A 11 37.43 4.73 -42.25
C ARG A 11 36.64 5.75 -41.44
N GLN A 12 36.53 6.99 -41.93
CA GLN A 12 35.78 8.05 -41.27
C GLN A 12 34.28 7.75 -41.25
N ILE A 13 33.73 7.25 -42.37
CA ILE A 13 32.32 6.82 -42.46
C ILE A 13 32.06 5.63 -41.52
N SER A 14 32.94 4.63 -41.51
CA SER A 14 32.83 3.48 -40.59
C SER A 14 32.88 3.91 -39.13
N PHE A 15 33.76 4.86 -38.77
CA PHE A 15 33.83 5.41 -37.41
C PHE A 15 32.55 6.14 -37.02
N ILE A 16 32.00 6.97 -37.92
CA ILE A 16 30.73 7.67 -37.68
C ILE A 16 29.59 6.65 -37.48
N LEU A 17 29.50 5.61 -38.32
CA LEU A 17 28.48 4.56 -38.18
C LEU A 17 28.60 3.76 -36.88
N MET A 18 29.82 3.47 -36.43
CA MET A 18 30.04 2.81 -35.13
C MET A 18 29.65 3.71 -33.96
N LEU A 19 30.00 5.00 -34.02
CA LEU A 19 29.66 5.97 -32.99
C LEU A 19 28.14 6.19 -32.91
N THR A 20 27.44 6.28 -34.04
CA THR A 20 25.98 6.42 -34.06
C THR A 20 25.29 5.17 -33.52
N ALA A 21 25.74 3.97 -33.90
CA ALA A 21 25.22 2.72 -33.36
C ALA A 21 25.43 2.63 -31.83
N PHE A 22 26.61 3.05 -31.35
CA PHE A 22 26.91 3.10 -29.92
C PHE A 22 25.98 4.07 -29.17
N LEU A 23 25.82 5.30 -29.66
CA LEU A 23 24.92 6.30 -29.05
C LEU A 23 23.46 5.85 -29.06
N LEU A 24 22.99 5.20 -30.14
CA LEU A 24 21.65 4.60 -30.20
C LEU A 24 21.50 3.48 -29.16
N SER A 25 22.49 2.61 -29.02
CA SER A 25 22.45 1.52 -28.02
C SER A 25 22.44 2.06 -26.59
N MET A 26 23.24 3.09 -26.31
CA MET A 26 23.28 3.76 -25.01
C MET A 26 21.97 4.49 -24.73
N GLY A 27 21.38 5.12 -25.74
CA GLY A 27 20.04 5.72 -25.67
C GLY A 27 18.95 4.69 -25.37
N ILE A 28 19.00 3.49 -25.97
CA ILE A 28 18.05 2.40 -25.68
C ILE A 28 18.24 1.86 -24.26
N ILE A 29 19.49 1.69 -23.81
CA ILE A 29 19.79 1.25 -22.44
C ILE A 29 19.31 2.29 -21.43
N LEU A 30 19.63 3.57 -21.66
CA LEU A 30 19.17 4.67 -20.82
C LEU A 30 17.65 4.78 -20.83
N PHE A 31 17.01 4.64 -21.99
CA PHE A 31 15.55 4.64 -22.09
C PHE A 31 14.92 3.46 -21.34
N LYS A 32 15.50 2.25 -21.40
CA LYS A 32 15.03 1.09 -20.62
C LYS A 32 15.27 1.27 -19.12
N TRP A 33 16.37 1.90 -18.74
CA TRP A 33 16.71 2.18 -17.34
C TRP A 33 15.84 3.30 -16.74
N LEU A 34 15.48 4.30 -17.54
CA LEU A 34 14.59 5.40 -17.18
C LEU A 34 13.10 5.05 -17.34
N SER A 35 12.76 4.06 -18.16
CA SER A 35 11.37 3.60 -18.31
C SER A 35 10.96 2.84 -17.06
N PRO A 36 9.87 3.24 -16.38
CA PRO A 36 9.34 2.48 -15.26
C PRO A 36 9.08 1.04 -15.72
N SER A 37 9.59 0.06 -14.98
CA SER A 37 9.24 -1.34 -15.23
C SER A 37 7.73 -1.47 -15.10
N LYS A 38 7.03 -1.86 -16.17
CA LYS A 38 5.61 -2.17 -16.09
C LYS A 38 5.41 -3.22 -15.00
N THR A 39 4.48 -2.97 -14.08
CA THR A 39 4.13 -3.94 -13.03
C THR A 39 3.69 -5.24 -13.65
N ARG A 40 4.39 -6.32 -13.30
CA ARG A 40 4.10 -7.66 -13.80
C ARG A 40 3.08 -8.32 -12.90
N PHE A 41 1.97 -8.70 -13.49
CA PHE A 41 0.88 -9.41 -12.81
C PHE A 41 0.95 -10.89 -13.14
N VAL A 42 0.89 -11.73 -12.10
CA VAL A 42 0.92 -13.19 -12.25
C VAL A 42 -0.26 -13.79 -11.49
N ARG A 43 -0.94 -14.75 -12.10
CA ARG A 43 -2.04 -15.48 -11.46
C ARG A 43 -1.48 -16.49 -10.46
N TYR A 44 -2.00 -16.45 -9.23
CA TYR A 44 -1.73 -17.41 -8.17
C TYR A 44 -3.00 -18.19 -7.83
N PRO A 45 -3.20 -19.41 -8.36
CA PRO A 45 -4.38 -20.23 -8.10
C PRO A 45 -4.64 -20.47 -6.61
N GLU A 46 -3.58 -20.64 -5.82
CA GLU A 46 -3.61 -20.91 -4.38
C GLU A 46 -4.22 -19.75 -3.60
N PHE A 47 -3.87 -18.51 -3.96
CA PHE A 47 -4.48 -17.31 -3.38
C PHE A 47 -5.79 -16.91 -4.07
N GLY A 48 -6.14 -17.54 -5.19
CA GLY A 48 -7.35 -17.21 -5.95
C GLY A 48 -7.34 -15.84 -6.64
N ILE A 49 -6.18 -15.16 -6.70
CA ILE A 49 -6.03 -13.78 -7.21
C ILE A 49 -4.82 -13.64 -8.15
N THR A 50 -4.76 -12.50 -8.83
CA THR A 50 -3.58 -12.06 -9.58
C THR A 50 -2.79 -11.10 -8.70
N ILE A 51 -1.47 -11.33 -8.58
CA ILE A 51 -0.59 -10.60 -7.66
C ILE A 51 0.45 -9.80 -8.48
N PRO A 52 0.72 -8.54 -8.13
CA PRO A 52 1.79 -7.75 -8.71
C PRO A 52 3.15 -8.18 -8.14
N GLU A 53 4.00 -8.82 -8.94
CA GLU A 53 5.26 -9.42 -8.48
C GLU A 53 6.42 -8.43 -8.29
N ASN A 54 6.21 -7.16 -8.65
CA ASN A 54 7.22 -6.12 -8.46
C ASN A 54 7.41 -5.75 -6.97
N TYR A 55 6.53 -6.23 -6.09
CA TYR A 55 6.54 -5.93 -4.67
C TYR A 55 6.84 -7.20 -3.88
N ALA A 56 7.85 -7.15 -3.01
CA ALA A 56 8.32 -8.32 -2.27
C ALA A 56 7.59 -8.55 -0.94
N ILE A 57 6.91 -7.52 -0.43
CA ILE A 57 6.27 -7.53 0.89
C ILE A 57 4.76 -7.49 0.69
N HIS A 58 4.11 -8.55 1.13
CA HIS A 58 2.66 -8.73 1.01
C HIS A 58 2.00 -8.69 2.38
N GLY A 59 0.73 -8.31 2.40
CA GLY A 59 -0.07 -8.28 3.60
C GLY A 59 -1.55 -8.44 3.30
N ILE A 60 -2.33 -8.47 4.35
CA ILE A 60 -3.79 -8.53 4.28
C ILE A 60 -4.39 -7.43 5.13
N ASP A 61 -5.67 -7.15 4.95
CA ASP A 61 -6.43 -6.43 5.93
C ASP A 61 -7.75 -7.13 6.25
N VAL A 62 -8.16 -7.03 7.51
CA VAL A 62 -9.22 -7.86 8.06
C VAL A 62 -10.08 -7.08 9.06
N SER A 63 -11.31 -7.55 9.21
CA SER A 63 -12.28 -7.07 10.18
C SER A 63 -13.07 -8.25 10.75
N LYS A 64 -14.17 -7.97 11.45
CA LYS A 64 -15.15 -8.98 11.86
C LYS A 64 -15.67 -9.86 10.71
N TYR A 65 -15.63 -9.39 9.46
CA TYR A 65 -16.15 -10.14 8.31
C TYR A 65 -15.33 -11.40 8.00
N GLN A 66 -14.04 -11.40 8.32
CA GLN A 66 -13.18 -12.58 8.19
C GLN A 66 -13.34 -13.57 9.35
N GLN A 67 -14.16 -13.25 10.35
CA GLN A 67 -14.50 -14.12 11.49
C GLN A 67 -13.26 -14.68 12.20
N GLN A 68 -13.27 -15.97 12.55
CA GLN A 68 -12.17 -16.65 13.21
C GLN A 68 -11.02 -16.92 12.24
N ILE A 69 -9.89 -16.27 12.52
CA ILE A 69 -8.65 -16.42 11.77
C ILE A 69 -7.67 -17.28 12.55
N ASP A 70 -7.11 -18.30 11.89
CA ASP A 70 -5.90 -18.99 12.33
C ASP A 70 -4.67 -18.24 11.81
N TRP A 71 -4.09 -17.40 12.67
CA TRP A 71 -2.95 -16.56 12.32
C TRP A 71 -1.66 -17.33 12.10
N ASP A 72 -1.52 -18.53 12.67
CA ASP A 72 -0.35 -19.37 12.46
C ASP A 72 -0.40 -20.01 11.07
N GLU A 73 -1.59 -20.41 10.60
CA GLU A 73 -1.80 -20.83 9.20
C GLU A 73 -1.56 -19.68 8.22
N VAL A 74 -2.06 -18.48 8.53
CA VAL A 74 -1.80 -17.27 7.72
C VAL A 74 -0.29 -17.02 7.59
N LYS A 75 0.46 -17.08 8.70
CA LYS A 75 1.92 -16.86 8.68
C LYS A 75 2.65 -17.94 7.89
N ARG A 76 2.24 -19.21 8.02
CA ARG A 76 2.89 -20.36 7.35
C ARG A 76 2.61 -20.40 5.86
N MET A 77 1.49 -19.84 5.40
CA MET A 77 1.16 -19.88 3.98
C MET A 77 2.21 -19.14 3.15
N ARG A 78 2.87 -19.88 2.26
CA ARG A 78 3.85 -19.37 1.32
C ARG A 78 3.70 -20.05 -0.02
N VAL A 79 3.62 -19.25 -1.08
CA VAL A 79 3.59 -19.73 -2.47
C VAL A 79 4.64 -18.95 -3.24
N LYS A 80 5.70 -19.65 -3.68
CA LYS A 80 6.89 -19.02 -4.28
C LYS A 80 7.49 -17.94 -3.36
N ASN A 81 7.45 -16.69 -3.80
CA ASN A 81 7.99 -15.53 -3.08
C ASN A 81 6.92 -14.76 -2.29
N VAL A 82 5.66 -15.20 -2.33
CA VAL A 82 4.55 -14.52 -1.65
C VAL A 82 4.31 -15.18 -0.28
N GLN A 83 4.38 -14.37 0.77
CA GLN A 83 4.06 -14.73 2.15
C GLN A 83 3.48 -13.50 2.87
N ILE A 84 2.53 -13.70 3.78
CA ILE A 84 1.93 -12.61 4.56
C ILE A 84 2.94 -12.11 5.60
N GLY A 85 3.42 -10.88 5.41
CA GLY A 85 4.39 -10.19 6.27
C GLY A 85 3.77 -9.17 7.21
N PHE A 86 2.64 -8.57 6.81
CA PHE A 86 1.91 -7.60 7.62
C PHE A 86 0.39 -7.78 7.54
N SER A 87 -0.34 -7.18 8.48
CA SER A 87 -1.79 -7.11 8.47
C SER A 87 -2.33 -5.80 9.03
N PHE A 88 -3.32 -5.18 8.37
CA PHE A 88 -4.14 -4.14 8.99
C PHE A 88 -5.42 -4.74 9.56
N ILE A 89 -5.82 -4.34 10.77
CA ILE A 89 -6.94 -4.95 11.50
C ILE A 89 -7.90 -3.84 11.93
N LYS A 90 -9.18 -3.97 11.57
CA LYS A 90 -10.20 -3.00 11.96
C LYS A 90 -10.28 -2.91 13.47
N ALA A 91 -10.12 -1.73 14.02
CA ALA A 91 -10.26 -1.50 15.46
C ALA A 91 -11.61 -0.90 15.80
N THR A 92 -11.96 0.20 15.12
CA THR A 92 -13.11 1.03 15.47
C THR A 92 -13.77 1.63 14.23
N GLU A 93 -15.01 2.09 14.40
CA GLU A 93 -15.81 2.74 13.38
C GLU A 93 -16.62 3.87 14.01
N GLY A 94 -16.46 5.08 13.48
CA GLY A 94 -17.13 6.25 14.04
C GLY A 94 -16.84 6.45 15.53
N THR A 95 -17.78 7.05 16.25
CA THR A 95 -17.55 7.46 17.64
C THR A 95 -17.83 6.40 18.70
N GLN A 96 -18.34 5.22 18.32
CA GLN A 96 -18.92 4.27 19.30
C GLN A 96 -18.81 2.79 18.96
N LYS A 97 -18.44 2.41 17.72
CA LYS A 97 -18.40 1.01 17.33
C LYS A 97 -16.99 0.47 17.40
N LYS A 98 -16.80 -0.60 18.17
CA LYS A 98 -15.59 -1.41 18.18
C LYS A 98 -15.79 -2.63 17.28
N ASP A 99 -14.77 -3.01 16.53
CA ASP A 99 -14.79 -4.30 15.85
C ASP A 99 -14.69 -5.43 16.90
N PRO A 100 -15.67 -6.36 16.96
CA PRO A 100 -15.69 -7.41 17.97
C PRO A 100 -14.49 -8.36 17.87
N GLU A 101 -13.87 -8.49 16.69
CA GLU A 101 -12.74 -9.38 16.46
C GLU A 101 -11.39 -8.72 16.64
N PHE A 102 -11.35 -7.38 16.80
CA PHE A 102 -10.11 -6.62 16.93
C PHE A 102 -9.20 -7.19 18.02
N LYS A 103 -9.70 -7.38 19.26
CA LYS A 103 -8.85 -7.81 20.38
C LYS A 103 -8.19 -9.17 20.13
N ARG A 104 -8.94 -10.11 19.54
CA ARG A 104 -8.43 -11.45 19.22
C ARG A 104 -7.41 -11.37 18.09
N ASN A 105 -7.77 -10.70 16.99
CA ASN A 105 -6.92 -10.59 15.82
C ASN A 105 -5.64 -9.82 16.14
N TRP A 106 -5.73 -8.70 16.87
CA TRP A 106 -4.61 -7.91 17.35
C TRP A 106 -3.61 -8.75 18.15
N LYS A 107 -4.08 -9.53 19.12
CA LYS A 107 -3.21 -10.38 19.93
C LYS A 107 -2.60 -11.52 19.11
N LYS A 108 -3.41 -12.23 18.33
CA LYS A 108 -2.97 -13.45 17.63
C LYS A 108 -2.03 -13.15 16.46
N SER A 109 -2.22 -12.07 15.72
CA SER A 109 -1.32 -11.69 14.63
C SER A 109 0.11 -11.39 15.13
N ARG A 110 0.24 -10.70 16.28
CA ARG A 110 1.53 -10.46 16.95
C ARG A 110 2.19 -11.77 17.37
N LEU A 111 1.45 -12.68 17.99
CA LEU A 111 1.98 -13.98 18.42
C LEU A 111 2.49 -14.82 17.23
N ALA A 112 1.83 -14.73 16.07
CA ALA A 112 2.26 -15.37 14.84
C ALA A 112 3.46 -14.65 14.15
N GLY A 113 3.95 -13.54 14.69
CA GLY A 113 5.07 -12.79 14.12
C GLY A 113 4.71 -12.07 12.82
N ILE A 114 3.49 -11.54 12.72
CA ILE A 114 3.03 -10.67 11.62
C ILE A 114 3.01 -9.23 12.12
N HIS A 115 3.61 -8.30 11.36
CA HIS A 115 3.52 -6.88 11.69
C HIS A 115 2.06 -6.42 11.58
N ARG A 116 1.52 -5.84 12.64
CA ARG A 116 0.09 -5.48 12.72
C ARG A 116 -0.10 -3.97 12.77
N GLY A 117 -1.10 -3.46 12.07
CA GLY A 117 -1.55 -2.07 12.17
C GLY A 117 -3.05 -2.02 12.44
N ALA A 118 -3.52 -1.01 13.16
CA ALA A 118 -4.93 -0.84 13.47
C ALA A 118 -5.54 0.24 12.59
N TYR A 119 -6.75 0.01 12.06
CA TYR A 119 -7.46 1.01 11.26
C TYR A 119 -8.80 1.44 11.87
N HIS A 120 -9.17 2.69 11.60
CA HIS A 120 -10.42 3.33 11.98
C HIS A 120 -11.28 3.59 10.74
N PHE A 121 -12.46 2.97 10.65
CA PHE A 121 -13.42 3.28 9.59
C PHE A 121 -14.11 4.61 9.89
N PHE A 122 -13.81 5.62 9.08
CA PHE A 122 -14.22 6.99 9.31
C PHE A 122 -15.67 7.24 8.88
N ILE A 123 -16.41 8.00 9.69
CA ILE A 123 -17.76 8.47 9.37
C ILE A 123 -17.70 10.00 9.24
N ALA A 124 -17.69 10.49 8.01
CA ALA A 124 -17.40 11.90 7.73
C ALA A 124 -18.46 12.90 8.23
N SER A 125 -19.67 12.43 8.54
CA SER A 125 -20.73 13.25 9.17
C SER A 125 -20.60 13.37 10.68
N LYS A 126 -19.57 12.77 11.29
CA LYS A 126 -19.28 12.82 12.73
C LYS A 126 -17.99 13.59 13.00
N ASP A 127 -17.91 14.09 14.23
CA ASP A 127 -16.74 14.79 14.77
C ASP A 127 -15.48 13.93 14.70
N GLY A 128 -14.45 14.42 14.00
CA GLY A 128 -13.18 13.76 13.76
C GLY A 128 -12.34 13.60 15.02
N THR A 129 -12.35 14.59 15.91
CA THR A 129 -11.63 14.52 17.19
C THR A 129 -12.21 13.45 18.11
N GLN A 130 -13.53 13.32 18.19
CA GLN A 130 -14.20 12.27 18.97
C GLN A 130 -13.93 10.88 18.38
N GLN A 131 -13.91 10.76 17.05
CA GLN A 131 -13.51 9.53 16.36
C GLN A 131 -12.06 9.15 16.68
N ALA A 132 -11.12 10.11 16.67
CA ALA A 132 -9.73 9.89 17.02
C ALA A 132 -9.56 9.44 18.47
N ARG A 133 -10.21 10.13 19.41
CA ARG A 133 -10.21 9.75 20.84
C ARG A 133 -10.81 8.37 21.05
N TYR A 134 -11.84 8.01 20.31
CA TYR A 134 -12.44 6.67 20.38
C TYR A 134 -11.48 5.60 19.86
N PHE A 135 -10.76 5.87 18.76
CA PHE A 135 -9.70 4.98 18.26
C PHE A 135 -8.57 4.82 19.29
N ILE A 136 -8.02 5.93 19.78
CA ILE A 136 -6.96 5.97 20.80
C ILE A 136 -7.34 5.19 22.06
N LYS A 137 -8.59 5.30 22.52
CA LYS A 137 -9.08 4.56 23.70
C LYS A 137 -9.02 3.03 23.53
N HIS A 138 -9.08 2.52 22.29
CA HIS A 138 -9.21 1.09 22.02
C HIS A 138 -7.97 0.46 21.37
N VAL A 139 -7.00 1.28 20.99
CA VAL A 139 -5.77 0.85 20.31
C VAL A 139 -4.60 1.30 21.16
N GLU A 140 -3.79 0.34 21.58
CA GLU A 140 -2.50 0.59 22.21
C GLU A 140 -1.45 0.03 21.25
N LEU A 141 -0.54 0.90 20.82
CA LEU A 141 0.55 0.53 19.92
C LEU A 141 1.79 0.19 20.73
N GLU A 142 2.47 -0.87 20.32
CA GLU A 142 3.72 -1.36 20.89
C GLU A 142 4.82 -1.31 19.82
N SER A 143 6.08 -1.34 20.26
CA SER A 143 7.22 -1.49 19.35
C SER A 143 7.00 -2.67 18.38
N GLY A 144 7.25 -2.41 17.09
CA GLY A 144 7.04 -3.34 15.99
C GLY A 144 5.66 -3.31 15.33
N ASP A 145 4.69 -2.55 15.87
CA ASP A 145 3.39 -2.30 15.23
C ASP A 145 3.54 -1.29 14.06
N LEU A 146 2.59 -1.30 13.13
CA LEU A 146 2.50 -0.32 12.04
C LEU A 146 1.78 0.95 12.52
N PRO A 147 2.02 2.11 11.86
CA PRO A 147 1.32 3.35 12.17
C PRO A 147 -0.21 3.20 12.07
N PRO A 148 -0.98 3.99 12.83
CA PRO A 148 -2.44 3.93 12.80
C PRO A 148 -2.96 4.35 11.44
N VAL A 149 -4.07 3.76 11.01
CA VAL A 149 -4.69 4.03 9.71
C VAL A 149 -6.05 4.71 9.87
N LEU A 150 -6.28 5.78 9.11
CA LEU A 150 -7.59 6.36 8.89
C LEU A 150 -8.18 5.86 7.58
N ASP A 151 -9.26 5.11 7.64
CA ASP A 151 -9.97 4.57 6.48
C ASP A 151 -11.10 5.52 6.06
N VAL A 152 -10.95 6.18 4.90
CA VAL A 152 -11.84 7.22 4.38
C VAL A 152 -12.35 6.85 2.98
N GLU A 153 -13.58 6.37 2.89
CA GLU A 153 -14.13 5.90 1.61
C GLU A 153 -15.45 6.55 1.20
N GLN A 154 -16.12 7.24 2.12
CA GLN A 154 -17.49 7.69 1.93
C GLN A 154 -17.73 9.05 2.57
N LEU A 155 -18.69 9.80 2.03
CA LEU A 155 -19.16 11.06 2.62
C LEU A 155 -20.10 10.85 3.80
N ASN A 156 -20.80 9.70 3.87
CA ASN A 156 -21.79 9.41 4.93
C ASN A 156 -22.77 10.57 5.20
N GLY A 157 -23.19 11.30 4.15
CA GLY A 157 -24.09 12.45 4.24
C GLY A 157 -23.41 13.81 4.50
N ALA A 158 -22.10 13.86 4.73
CA ALA A 158 -21.33 15.08 4.88
C ALA A 158 -21.02 15.76 3.54
N GLY A 159 -20.85 17.09 3.57
CA GLY A 159 -20.30 17.83 2.43
C GLY A 159 -18.78 17.66 2.30
N PRO A 160 -18.16 17.89 1.12
CA PRO A 160 -16.71 17.74 0.93
C PRO A 160 -15.87 18.60 1.88
N MET A 161 -16.31 19.82 2.21
CA MET A 161 -15.60 20.66 3.18
C MET A 161 -15.61 20.05 4.59
N GLN A 162 -16.76 19.55 5.04
CA GLN A 162 -16.87 18.91 6.34
C GLN A 162 -15.97 17.67 6.40
N LEU A 163 -16.01 16.80 5.38
CA LEU A 163 -15.10 15.65 5.28
C LEU A 163 -13.64 16.08 5.51
N ARG A 164 -13.16 17.09 4.76
CA ARG A 164 -11.76 17.50 4.86
C ARG A 164 -11.39 18.05 6.24
N THR A 165 -12.30 18.83 6.84
CA THR A 165 -12.11 19.34 8.20
C THR A 165 -12.01 18.18 9.19
N GLU A 166 -13.00 17.27 9.20
CA GLU A 166 -13.03 16.19 10.19
C GLU A 166 -11.89 15.17 10.00
N VAL A 167 -11.49 14.90 8.75
CA VAL A 167 -10.29 14.06 8.45
C VAL A 167 -9.04 14.73 9.01
N LYS A 168 -8.87 16.04 8.82
CA LYS A 168 -7.71 16.77 9.33
C LYS A 168 -7.66 16.73 10.86
N GLU A 169 -8.78 16.97 11.54
CA GLU A 169 -8.87 16.90 13.00
C GLU A 169 -8.52 15.51 13.53
N TRP A 170 -9.02 14.45 12.88
CA TRP A 170 -8.68 13.08 13.27
C TRP A 170 -7.18 12.82 13.14
N LEU A 171 -6.58 13.17 11.99
CA LEU A 171 -5.17 12.92 11.70
C LEU A 171 -4.26 13.65 12.69
N GLN A 172 -4.56 14.91 12.99
CA GLN A 172 -3.78 15.71 13.93
C GLN A 172 -3.86 15.16 15.36
N GLU A 173 -5.05 14.74 15.81
CA GLU A 173 -5.22 14.19 17.15
C GLU A 173 -4.49 12.85 17.32
N VAL A 174 -4.54 11.99 16.30
CA VAL A 174 -3.85 10.69 16.32
C VAL A 174 -2.33 10.85 16.19
N GLU A 175 -1.86 11.74 15.31
CA GLU A 175 -0.42 12.07 15.20
C GLU A 175 0.13 12.59 16.52
N ARG A 176 -0.59 13.50 17.17
CA ARG A 176 -0.21 14.06 18.48
C ARG A 176 -0.14 12.99 19.57
N HIS A 177 -1.02 11.98 19.53
CA HIS A 177 -1.05 10.92 20.54
C HIS A 177 0.08 9.89 20.35
N TYR A 178 0.27 9.38 19.13
CA TYR A 178 1.23 8.30 18.88
C TYR A 178 2.63 8.81 18.47
N GLY A 179 2.79 10.10 18.18
CA GLY A 179 4.06 10.68 17.76
C GLY A 179 4.52 10.27 16.36
N VAL A 180 3.62 9.65 15.57
CA VAL A 180 3.89 9.21 14.19
C VAL A 180 2.73 9.63 13.29
N LYS A 181 3.04 9.91 12.02
CA LYS A 181 2.02 10.23 11.01
C LYS A 181 1.10 9.03 10.76
N PRO A 182 -0.23 9.17 10.94
CA PRO A 182 -1.18 8.15 10.54
C PRO A 182 -1.19 7.96 9.02
N ILE A 183 -1.46 6.74 8.58
CA ILE A 183 -1.64 6.41 7.17
C ILE A 183 -3.10 6.69 6.79
N ILE A 184 -3.33 7.29 5.63
CA ILE A 184 -4.68 7.43 5.06
C ILE A 184 -4.94 6.25 4.14
N TYR A 185 -6.00 5.51 4.39
CA TYR A 185 -6.55 4.56 3.44
C TYR A 185 -7.73 5.16 2.67
N THR A 186 -7.73 5.01 1.35
CA THR A 186 -8.84 5.41 0.49
C THR A 186 -8.71 4.80 -0.91
N ASN A 187 -9.79 4.77 -1.69
CA ASN A 187 -9.72 4.40 -3.10
C ASN A 187 -9.32 5.60 -3.98
N VAL A 188 -8.72 5.30 -5.15
CA VAL A 188 -8.19 6.32 -6.10
C VAL A 188 -9.22 7.38 -6.47
N ASP A 189 -10.46 6.98 -6.75
CA ASP A 189 -11.50 7.92 -7.20
C ASP A 189 -11.95 8.85 -6.08
N PHE A 190 -12.10 8.31 -4.86
CA PHE A 190 -12.47 9.10 -3.68
C PHE A 190 -11.37 10.08 -3.30
N TYR A 191 -10.11 9.64 -3.37
CA TYR A 191 -8.93 10.48 -3.16
C TYR A 191 -8.97 11.73 -4.06
N HIS A 192 -9.06 11.53 -5.37
CA HIS A 192 -9.03 12.61 -6.37
C HIS A 192 -10.22 13.55 -6.22
N ARG A 193 -11.40 13.00 -5.88
CA ARG A 193 -12.63 13.79 -5.79
C ARG A 193 -12.70 14.61 -4.50
N TYR A 194 -12.24 14.07 -3.37
CA TYR A 194 -12.59 14.62 -2.07
C TYR A 194 -11.43 14.94 -1.13
N LEU A 195 -10.26 14.29 -1.24
CA LEU A 195 -9.11 14.58 -0.36
C LEU A 195 -8.11 15.50 -1.06
N GLY A 196 -7.43 15.00 -2.09
CA GLY A 196 -6.42 15.73 -2.85
C GLY A 196 -5.20 16.17 -2.04
N GLU A 197 -4.44 17.09 -2.63
CA GLU A 197 -3.08 17.49 -2.22
C GLU A 197 -2.95 17.98 -0.76
N ALA A 198 -4.05 18.46 -0.17
CA ALA A 198 -4.08 18.90 1.23
C ALA A 198 -3.67 17.78 2.22
N PHE A 199 -3.74 16.51 1.79
CA PHE A 199 -3.38 15.34 2.58
C PHE A 199 -2.12 14.63 2.04
N ASP A 200 -1.32 15.29 1.19
CA ASP A 200 -0.07 14.74 0.63
C ASP A 200 1.03 14.54 1.66
N ALA A 201 0.97 15.28 2.75
CA ALA A 201 1.91 15.14 3.85
C ALA A 201 1.75 13.84 4.66
N TYR A 202 0.60 13.14 4.54
CA TYR A 202 0.35 11.87 5.23
C TYR A 202 0.64 10.68 4.31
N PRO A 203 1.21 9.58 4.83
CA PRO A 203 1.38 8.36 4.06
C PRO A 203 0.06 7.82 3.52
N LEU A 204 0.10 7.19 2.35
CA LEU A 204 -1.08 6.72 1.65
C LEU A 204 -1.08 5.20 1.51
N TRP A 205 -2.19 4.58 1.88
CA TRP A 205 -2.59 3.22 1.52
C TRP A 205 -3.73 3.33 0.50
N VAL A 206 -3.47 2.98 -0.75
CA VAL A 206 -4.43 3.21 -1.84
C VAL A 206 -5.16 1.92 -2.22
N ALA A 207 -6.48 1.96 -2.35
CA ALA A 207 -7.26 0.90 -2.97
C ALA A 207 -7.42 1.16 -4.47
N HIS A 208 -7.03 0.18 -5.28
CA HIS A 208 -7.25 0.21 -6.73
C HIS A 208 -7.30 -1.23 -7.28
N TYR A 209 -8.52 -1.72 -7.45
CA TYR A 209 -8.79 -3.10 -7.82
C TYR A 209 -8.89 -3.33 -9.33
N TYR A 210 -8.85 -4.59 -9.73
CA TYR A 210 -9.23 -5.07 -11.07
C TYR A 210 -8.46 -4.40 -12.23
N ARG A 211 -7.22 -4.00 -11.97
CA ARG A 211 -6.32 -3.39 -12.96
C ARG A 211 -4.97 -4.11 -12.95
N GLU A 212 -4.48 -4.45 -14.13
CA GLU A 212 -3.13 -5.00 -14.32
C GLU A 212 -2.09 -3.88 -14.51
N LYS A 213 -2.19 -2.84 -13.67
CA LYS A 213 -1.25 -1.70 -13.62
C LYS A 213 -1.19 -1.16 -12.19
N ASP A 214 -0.15 -0.38 -11.90
CA ASP A 214 -0.05 0.35 -10.64
C ASP A 214 -1.28 1.26 -10.39
N PRO A 215 -1.53 1.65 -9.13
CA PRO A 215 -2.56 2.60 -8.78
C PRO A 215 -2.49 3.86 -9.64
N SER A 216 -3.63 4.30 -10.18
CA SER A 216 -3.71 5.50 -11.04
C SER A 216 -3.69 6.79 -10.22
N ILE A 217 -2.60 7.00 -9.48
CA ILE A 217 -2.40 8.11 -8.55
C ILE A 217 -1.04 8.76 -8.80
N LYS A 218 -1.00 10.10 -8.82
CA LYS A 218 0.19 10.89 -9.16
C LYS A 218 0.93 11.40 -7.91
N ARG A 219 1.05 10.54 -6.89
CA ARG A 219 1.81 10.80 -5.67
C ARG A 219 2.33 9.49 -5.10
N GLU A 220 3.31 9.59 -4.22
CA GLU A 220 3.84 8.46 -3.48
C GLU A 220 2.77 7.80 -2.61
N TRP A 221 2.81 6.47 -2.55
CA TRP A 221 1.98 5.62 -1.73
C TRP A 221 2.85 4.53 -1.10
N LEU A 222 2.50 4.13 0.13
CA LEU A 222 3.22 3.10 0.89
C LEU A 222 2.61 1.72 0.73
N PHE A 223 1.28 1.65 0.70
CA PHE A 223 0.56 0.40 0.59
C PHE A 223 -0.44 0.46 -0.56
N TRP A 224 -0.69 -0.68 -1.18
CA TRP A 224 -1.70 -0.80 -2.21
C TRP A 224 -2.54 -2.04 -1.98
N GLN A 225 -3.84 -1.83 -1.77
CA GLN A 225 -4.84 -2.88 -1.76
C GLN A 225 -5.25 -3.17 -3.21
N HIS A 226 -4.80 -4.32 -3.71
CA HIS A 226 -4.91 -4.67 -5.13
C HIS A 226 -5.99 -5.71 -5.41
N SER A 227 -6.53 -6.36 -4.38
CA SER A 227 -7.63 -7.30 -4.50
C SER A 227 -8.43 -7.41 -3.21
N ASP A 228 -9.73 -7.65 -3.36
CA ASP A 228 -10.74 -7.95 -2.34
C ASP A 228 -11.20 -9.42 -2.37
N ARG A 229 -10.50 -10.27 -3.12
CA ARG A 229 -10.91 -11.66 -3.41
C ARG A 229 -9.84 -12.70 -3.07
N GLY A 230 -8.88 -12.34 -2.22
CA GLY A 230 -7.81 -13.22 -1.79
C GLY A 230 -8.35 -14.43 -1.02
N ARG A 231 -7.62 -15.54 -1.10
CA ARG A 231 -7.79 -16.72 -0.25
C ARG A 231 -6.51 -16.97 0.50
N VAL A 232 -6.60 -17.11 1.82
CA VAL A 232 -5.44 -17.37 2.68
C VAL A 232 -5.79 -18.49 3.65
N ASN A 233 -4.89 -19.46 3.82
CA ASN A 233 -5.06 -20.51 4.83
C ASN A 233 -5.32 -19.90 6.21
N GLY A 234 -6.17 -20.54 7.00
CA GLY A 234 -6.64 -19.99 8.27
C GLY A 234 -7.76 -18.95 8.16
N ILE A 235 -8.18 -18.55 6.94
CA ILE A 235 -9.30 -17.63 6.71
C ILE A 235 -10.32 -18.28 5.77
N ASN A 236 -11.52 -18.56 6.27
CA ASN A 236 -12.59 -19.21 5.50
C ASN A 236 -13.38 -18.25 4.59
N HIS A 237 -13.09 -16.95 4.66
CA HIS A 237 -13.72 -15.89 3.88
C HIS A 237 -12.73 -15.28 2.89
N LEU A 238 -13.25 -14.54 1.91
CA LEU A 238 -12.40 -13.72 1.06
C LEU A 238 -11.70 -12.64 1.91
N VAL A 239 -10.46 -12.34 1.54
CA VAL A 239 -9.61 -11.39 2.26
C VAL A 239 -9.00 -10.38 1.31
N ASP A 240 -8.93 -9.15 1.79
CA ASP A 240 -8.28 -8.05 1.10
C ASP A 240 -6.77 -8.24 1.11
N PHE A 241 -6.14 -8.01 -0.05
CA PHE A 241 -4.74 -8.34 -0.32
C PHE A 241 -3.96 -7.10 -0.70
N ASN A 242 -2.81 -6.94 -0.05
CA ASN A 242 -2.02 -5.74 -0.06
C ASN A 242 -0.57 -6.01 -0.41
N VAL A 243 0.08 -5.01 -0.98
CA VAL A 243 1.53 -4.92 -1.11
C VAL A 243 2.07 -3.65 -0.46
N PHE A 244 3.31 -3.73 0.03
CA PHE A 244 4.07 -2.56 0.46
C PHE A 244 5.03 -2.11 -0.64
N ASN A 245 5.05 -0.80 -0.92
CA ASN A 245 5.91 -0.15 -1.88
C ASN A 245 7.28 0.19 -1.26
N GLY A 246 8.08 -0.84 -1.06
CA GLY A 246 9.42 -0.70 -0.53
C GLY A 246 10.02 -2.02 -0.11
N ASP A 247 11.22 -1.95 0.43
CA ASP A 247 11.96 -3.09 0.94
C ASP A 247 11.77 -3.32 2.45
N SER A 248 12.40 -4.37 2.98
CA SER A 248 12.31 -4.73 4.40
C SER A 248 12.93 -3.70 5.34
N VAL A 249 13.89 -2.90 4.88
CA VAL A 249 14.53 -1.85 5.67
C VAL A 249 13.59 -0.66 5.78
N GLN A 250 12.95 -0.28 4.68
CA GLN A 250 11.93 0.76 4.66
C GLN A 250 10.71 0.38 5.51
N LEU A 251 10.24 -0.88 5.44
CA LEU A 251 9.17 -1.35 6.30
C LEU A 251 9.55 -1.24 7.79
N LYS A 252 10.75 -1.67 8.17
CA LYS A 252 11.23 -1.59 9.57
C LYS A 252 11.28 -0.16 10.10
N LYS A 253 11.67 0.81 9.24
CA LYS A 253 11.69 2.24 9.60
C LYS A 253 10.29 2.83 9.82
N LEU A 254 9.27 2.20 9.26
CA LEU A 254 7.87 2.63 9.41
C LEU A 254 7.27 2.15 10.74
N LEU A 255 7.80 1.07 11.32
CA LEU A 255 7.26 0.49 12.54
C LEU A 255 7.43 1.44 13.72
N ILE A 256 6.51 1.34 14.68
CA ILE A 256 6.65 1.98 15.99
C ILE A 256 7.97 1.50 16.63
N PRO A 257 8.83 2.41 17.11
CA PRO A 257 10.14 2.08 17.65
C PRO A 257 10.07 1.27 18.96
#